data_AF-A0A497RIT0-F1
#
_entry.id   AF-A0A497RIT0-F1
#
_cell.length_a   1.000
_cell.length_b   1.000
_cell.length_c   1.000
_cell.angle_alpha   90.00
_cell.angle_beta   90.00
_cell.angle_gamma   90.00
#
_symmetry.space_group_name_H-M   'P 1'
#
loop_
_entity.id
_entity.type
_entity.pdbx_description
1 polymer ?
#
loop_
_entity_poly.entity_id
_entity_poly.type
_entity_poly.pdbx_seq_one_letter_code
_entity_poly.pdbx_strand_id
1 'polypeptide(L)' 'MKEVKIKIPTPDDVVPEEFRIHMLNAAKEFLLAFKCLVDDRLKKLEELEKEFVKQMEKKEVKKIDID' A
#
# COMPACT_ATOMS: atom_id res chain seq x y z
N MET A 1 -4.18 47.66 34.32
CA MET A 1 -3.37 46.75 33.48
C MET A 1 -4.24 46.33 32.31
N LYS A 2 -3.82 46.54 31.05
CA LYS A 2 -4.58 46.10 29.87
C LYS A 2 -4.15 44.67 29.53
N GLU A 3 -5.09 43.73 29.53
CA GLU A 3 -4.82 42.35 29.10
C GLU A 3 -4.55 42.32 27.59
N VAL A 4 -3.36 41.85 27.21
CA VAL A 4 -3.02 41.57 25.81
C VAL A 4 -3.45 40.14 25.52
N LYS A 5 -4.54 39.96 24.77
CA LYS A 5 -4.95 38.64 24.26
C LYS A 5 -3.99 38.22 23.15
N ILE A 6 -2.94 37.50 23.52
CA ILE A 6 -2.03 36.87 22.55
C ILE A 6 -2.78 35.69 21.92
N LYS A 7 -3.15 35.83 20.65
CA LYS A 7 -3.75 34.75 19.87
C LYS A 7 -2.61 33.85 19.40
N ILE A 8 -2.55 32.63 19.93
CA ILE A 8 -1.53 31.65 19.51
C ILE A 8 -1.89 31.22 18.08
N PRO A 9 -1.02 31.44 17.08
CA PRO A 9 -1.28 31.01 15.72
C PRO A 9 -1.30 29.49 15.66
N THR A 10 -2.29 28.96 14.97
CA THR A 10 -2.41 27.54 14.63
C THR A 10 -1.56 27.23 13.40
N PRO A 11 -1.16 25.96 13.17
CA PRO A 11 -0.47 25.58 11.93
C PRO A 11 -1.22 26.02 10.67
N ASP A 12 -2.55 26.05 10.71
CA ASP A 12 -3.39 26.52 9.61
C ASP A 12 -3.25 28.03 9.33
N ASP A 13 -2.80 28.82 10.30
CA ASP A 13 -2.54 30.26 10.15
C ASP A 13 -1.16 30.53 9.49
N VAL A 14 -0.29 29.52 9.41
CA VAL A 14 1.09 29.66 8.92
C VAL A 14 1.34 28.87 7.63
N VAL A 15 0.55 27.83 7.36
CA VAL A 15 0.73 26.94 6.21
C VAL A 15 -0.09 27.43 5.02
N PRO A 16 0.55 27.80 3.89
CA PRO A 16 -0.15 28.19 2.66
C PRO A 16 -1.07 27.09 2.14
N GLU A 17 -2.19 27.47 1.52
CA GLU A 17 -3.14 26.53 0.94
C GLU A 17 -2.50 25.67 -0.17
N GLU A 18 -1.68 26.28 -1.03
CA GLU A 18 -0.93 25.59 -2.09
C GLU A 18 -0.07 24.44 -1.53
N PHE A 19 0.61 24.68 -0.41
CA PHE A 19 1.41 23.66 0.25
C PHE A 19 0.55 22.46 0.67
N ARG A 20 -0.65 22.69 1.21
CA ARG A 20 -1.57 21.60 1.60
C ARG A 20 -1.98 20.78 0.39
N ILE A 21 -2.30 21.43 -0.72
CA ILE A 21 -2.65 20.76 -1.98
C ILE A 21 -1.48 19.89 -2.47
N HIS A 22 -0.26 20.42 -2.46
CA HIS A 22 0.93 19.65 -2.85
C HIS A 22 1.15 18.44 -1.94
N MET A 23 1.01 18.60 -0.62
CA MET A 23 1.15 17.49 0.33
C MET A 23 0.05 16.43 0.15
N LEU A 24 -1.19 16.84 -0.12
CA LEU A 24 -2.29 15.92 -0.40
C LEU A 24 -2.02 15.11 -1.68
N ASN A 25 -1.53 15.76 -2.73
CA ASN A 25 -1.13 15.08 -3.96
C ASN A 25 0.03 14.11 -3.72
N ALA A 26 1.07 14.54 -2.99
CA ALA A 26 2.20 13.67 -2.66
C ALA A 26 1.76 12.44 -1.83
N ALA A 27 0.87 12.64 -0.85
CA ALA A 27 0.30 11.54 -0.07
C ALA A 27 -0.49 10.56 -0.95
N LYS A 28 -1.28 11.07 -1.90
CA LYS A 28 -1.99 10.25 -2.88
C LYS A 28 -1.02 9.40 -3.72
N GLU A 29 0.03 10.01 -4.27
CA GLU A 29 1.02 9.29 -5.07
C GLU A 29 1.76 8.23 -4.25
N PHE A 30 2.08 8.54 -2.99
CA PHE A 30 2.68 7.57 -2.08
C PHE A 30 1.76 6.35 -1.84
N LEU A 31 0.46 6.58 -1.63
CA LEU A 31 -0.51 5.51 -1.47
C LEU A 31 -0.66 4.65 -2.74
N LEU A 32 -0.64 5.27 -3.92
CA LEU A 32 -0.68 4.55 -5.19
C LEU A 32 0.58 3.69 -5.39
N ALA A 33 1.76 4.22 -5.06
CA ALA A 33 3.01 3.46 -5.10
C ALA A 33 2.96 2.26 -4.14
N PHE A 34 2.44 2.45 -2.93
CA PHE A 34 2.27 1.36 -1.97
C PHE A 34 1.29 0.30 -2.47
N LYS A 35 0.16 0.72 -3.05
CA LYS A 35 -0.80 -0.21 -3.69
C LYS A 35 -0.12 -1.06 -4.76
N CYS A 36 0.69 -0.46 -5.63
CA CYS A 36 1.41 -1.19 -6.67
C CYS A 36 2.32 -2.29 -6.09
N LEU A 37 2.99 -2.02 -4.98
CA LEU A 37 3.82 -3.00 -4.28
C LEU A 37 2.97 -4.17 -3.73
N VAL A 38 1.81 -3.87 -3.14
CA VAL A 38 0.89 -4.89 -2.63
C VAL A 38 0.36 -5.76 -3.78
N ASP A 39 -0.08 -5.14 -4.87
CA ASP A 39 -0.60 -5.84 -6.05
C ASP A 39 0.45 -6.79 -6.66
N ASP A 40 1.72 -6.37 -6.78
CA ASP A 40 2.82 -7.24 -7.24
C ASP A 40 3.04 -8.45 -6.30
N ARG A 41 2.96 -8.23 -4.98
CA ARG A 41 3.13 -9.31 -4.00
C ARG A 41 1.99 -10.31 -4.05
N LEU A 42 0.76 -9.85 -4.20
CA LEU A 42 -0.41 -10.71 -4.37
C LEU A 42 -0.26 -11.58 -5.63
N LYS A 43 0.13 -10.98 -6.76
CA LYS A 43 0.35 -11.72 -8.01
C LYS A 43 1.39 -12.84 -7.86
N LYS A 44 2.49 -12.58 -7.16
CA LYS A 44 3.53 -13.59 -6.90
C LYS A 44 3.02 -14.73 -6.02
N LEU A 45 2.15 -14.44 -5.05
CA LEU A 45 1.51 -15.47 -4.23
C LEU A 45 0.56 -16.34 -5.07
N GLU A 46 -0.24 -15.73 -5.94
CA GLU A 46 -1.10 -16.48 -6.87
C GLU A 46 -0.31 -17.39 -7.82
N GLU A 47 0.85 -16.94 -8.31
CA GLU A 47 1.74 -17.75 -9.13
C GLU A 47 2.30 -18.93 -8.34
N LEU A 48 2.72 -18.71 -7.09
CA LEU A 48 3.21 -19.75 -6.20
C LEU A 48 2.13 -20.79 -5.89
N GLU A 49 0.89 -20.35 -5.62
CA GLU A 49 -0.26 -21.24 -5.40
C GLU A 49 -0.51 -22.14 -6.62
N LYS A 50 -0.47 -21.57 -7.83
CA LYS A 50 -0.60 -22.34 -9.07
C LYS A 50 0.51 -23.37 -9.25
N GLU A 51 1.74 -23.04 -8.85
CA GLU A 51 2.85 -24.00 -8.88
C GLU A 51 2.66 -25.15 -7.89
N PHE A 52 2.19 -24.85 -6.66
CA PHE A 52 1.88 -25.88 -5.67
C PHE A 52 0.80 -26.85 -6.15
N VAL A 53 -0.29 -26.34 -6.72
CA VAL A 53 -1.37 -27.18 -7.27
C VAL A 53 -0.83 -28.08 -8.39
N LYS A 54 -0.08 -27.52 -9.35
CA LYS A 54 0.54 -28.31 -10.43
C LYS A 54 1.49 -29.39 -9.90
N GLN A 55 2.22 -29.12 -8.81
CA GLN A 55 3.09 -30.13 -8.20
C GLN A 55 2.30 -31.24 -7.51
N MET A 56 1.16 -30.93 -6.89
CA MET A 56 0.28 -31.94 -6.31
C MET A 56 -0.31 -32.86 -7.37
N GLU A 57 -0.86 -32.30 -8.46
CA GLU A 57 -1.38 -33.08 -9.59
C GLU A 57 -0.31 -34.01 -10.19
N LYS A 58 0.92 -33.50 -10.38
CA LYS A 58 2.05 -34.32 -10.86
C LYS A 58 2.44 -35.46 -9.91
N LYS A 59 2.29 -35.28 -8.60
CA LYS A 59 2.57 -36.33 -7.61
C LYS A 59 1.46 -37.39 -7.58
N GLU A 60 0.21 -37.00 -7.80
CA GLU A 60 -0.91 -37.92 -7.89
C GLU A 60 -0.83 -38.80 -9.14
N VAL A 61 -0.55 -38.21 -10.31
CA VAL A 61 -0.38 -38.98 -11.57
C VAL A 61 0.76 -40.00 -11.44
N LYS A 62 1.90 -39.61 -10.88
CA LYS A 62 3.03 -40.53 -10.64
C LYS A 62 2.70 -41.68 -9.68
N LYS A 63 1.73 -41.51 -8.78
CA LYS A 63 1.30 -42.60 -7.89
C LYS A 63 0.46 -43.63 -8.63
N ILE A 64 -0.38 -43.19 -9.56
CA ILE A 64 -1.24 -44.08 -10.36
C ILE A 64 -0.40 -44.94 -11.33
N ASP A 65 0.70 -44.40 -11.86
CA ASP A 65 1.59 -45.15 -12.78
C ASP A 65 2.47 -46.22 -12.10
N ILE A 66 2.52 -46.27 -10.76
CA ILE A 66 3.40 -47.17 -9.99
C ILE A 66 2.66 -48.41 -9.44
N ASP A 67 1.32 -48.37 -9.36
CA ASP A 67 0.46 -49.50 -8.95
C ASP A 67 -0.01 -50.33 -10.17
#